data_AF-A0A942CAV2-F1
#
_entry.id   AF-A0A942CAV2-F1
#
_cell.length_a   1.000
_cell.length_b   1.000
_cell.length_c   1.000
_cell.angle_alpha   90.00
_cell.angle_beta   90.00
_cell.angle_gamma   90.00
#
_symmetry.space_group_name_H-M   'P 1'
#
loop_
_entity.id
_entity.type
_entity.pdbx_description
1 polymer ?
#
loop_
_entity_poly.entity_id
_entity_poly.type
_entity_poly.pdbx_seq_one_letter_code
_entity_poly.pdbx_strand_id
1 'polypeptide(L)'
;MGEKELKGIIQKTAQGCDSYEIFDADAEFLTRLVKVLTSHFGMISASEPILGNDVVYWDFERDGTKLTAGWDIWSGCFVFGYNTAGNELVREIAQYLDQVLHEL
;
A
#
# COMPACT_ATOMS: atom_id res chain seq x y z
N MET A 1 8.21 -21.39 -14.35
CA MET A 1 7.99 -19.95 -14.10
C MET A 1 8.66 -19.68 -12.78
N GLY A 2 9.76 -18.93 -12.75
CA GLY A 2 10.38 -18.55 -11.47
C GLY A 2 9.44 -17.64 -10.72
N GLU A 3 9.29 -17.84 -9.42
CA GLU A 3 8.63 -16.87 -8.55
C GLU A 3 9.34 -15.53 -8.74
N LYS A 4 8.59 -14.51 -9.17
CA LYS A 4 9.15 -13.16 -9.26
C LYS A 4 9.38 -12.66 -7.84
N GLU A 5 10.59 -12.22 -7.57
CA GLU A 5 10.95 -11.61 -6.30
C GLU A 5 10.19 -10.30 -6.14
N LEU A 6 9.24 -10.24 -5.20
CA LEU A 6 8.53 -9.01 -4.89
C LEU A 6 9.49 -7.98 -4.30
N LYS A 7 9.44 -6.76 -4.83
CA LYS A 7 10.24 -5.64 -4.38
C LYS A 7 9.42 -4.36 -4.40
N GLY A 8 9.48 -3.60 -3.32
CA GLY A 8 8.86 -2.29 -3.28
C GLY A 8 9.82 -1.14 -3.62
N ILE A 9 9.24 -0.03 -4.09
CA ILE A 9 9.96 1.19 -4.43
C ILE A 9 9.15 2.38 -3.93
N ILE A 10 9.80 3.32 -3.23
CA ILE A 10 9.16 4.60 -2.88
C ILE A 10 9.20 5.54 -4.09
N GLN A 11 8.02 5.99 -4.51
CA GLN A 11 7.78 6.99 -5.54
C GLN A 11 7.10 8.23 -4.95
N LYS A 12 6.96 9.27 -5.78
CA LYS A 12 6.21 10.49 -5.45
C LYS A 12 4.90 10.55 -6.22
N THR A 13 3.80 10.80 -5.53
CA THR A 13 2.53 11.15 -6.17
C THR A 13 2.63 12.52 -6.86
N ALA A 14 1.66 12.86 -7.70
CA ALA A 14 1.59 14.17 -8.35
C ALA A 14 1.55 15.34 -7.34
N GLN A 15 1.06 15.10 -6.12
CA GLN A 15 1.04 16.07 -5.02
C GLN A 15 2.33 16.07 -4.18
N GLY A 16 3.33 15.27 -4.55
CA GLY A 16 4.63 15.17 -3.85
C GLY A 16 4.62 14.32 -2.58
N CYS A 17 3.54 13.58 -2.33
CA CYS A 17 3.45 12.63 -1.22
C CYS A 17 4.15 11.31 -1.58
N ASP A 18 4.55 10.55 -0.57
CA ASP A 18 5.20 9.26 -0.76
C ASP A 18 4.15 8.20 -1.11
N SER A 19 4.50 7.37 -2.10
CA SER A 19 3.83 6.12 -2.43
C SER A 19 4.85 4.99 -2.38
N TYR A 20 4.52 3.86 -1.78
CA TYR A 20 5.32 2.65 -1.83
C TYR A 20 4.65 1.67 -2.80
N GLU A 21 5.32 1.38 -3.91
CA GLU A 21 4.81 0.64 -5.06
C GLU A 21 5.49 -0.73 -5.15
N ILE A 22 4.71 -1.82 -5.24
CA ILE A 22 5.16 -3.21 -5.42
C ILE A 22 4.65 -3.69 -6.79
N PHE A 23 5.36 -3.32 -7.84
CA PHE A 23 4.92 -3.47 -9.24
C PHE A 23 4.59 -4.90 -9.68
N ASP A 24 5.29 -5.90 -9.13
CA ASP A 24 5.05 -7.30 -9.49
C ASP A 24 4.01 -7.99 -8.57
N ALA A 25 3.39 -7.26 -7.64
CA ALA A 25 2.33 -7.80 -6.79
C ALA A 25 0.99 -7.89 -7.51
N ASP A 26 0.28 -8.99 -7.30
CA ASP A 26 -1.05 -9.22 -7.84
C ASP A 26 -2.16 -8.65 -6.93
N ALA A 27 -3.41 -8.79 -7.37
CA ALA A 27 -4.57 -8.30 -6.64
C ALA A 27 -4.81 -9.05 -5.32
N GLU A 28 -4.35 -10.31 -5.19
CA GLU A 28 -4.51 -11.07 -3.95
C GLU A 28 -3.60 -10.50 -2.85
N PHE A 29 -2.41 -10.03 -3.23
CA PHE A 29 -1.48 -9.37 -2.31
C PHE A 29 -2.11 -8.16 -1.60
N LEU A 30 -3.03 -7.43 -2.24
CA LEU A 30 -3.72 -6.29 -1.62
C LEU A 30 -4.42 -6.69 -0.31
N THR A 31 -5.04 -7.87 -0.26
CA THR A 31 -5.71 -8.34 0.97
C THR A 31 -4.72 -8.59 2.10
N ARG A 32 -3.51 -9.06 1.77
CA ARG A 32 -2.41 -9.29 2.73
C ARG A 32 -1.84 -7.97 3.20
N LEU A 33 -1.63 -7.02 2.28
CA LEU A 33 -1.22 -5.66 2.59
C LEU A 33 -2.22 -4.99 3.54
N VAL A 34 -3.53 -5.06 3.26
CA VAL A 34 -4.57 -4.51 4.13
C VAL A 34 -4.53 -5.14 5.52
N LYS A 35 -4.27 -6.45 5.61
CA LYS A 35 -4.10 -7.13 6.90
C LYS A 35 -2.90 -6.58 7.67
N VAL A 36 -1.78 -6.30 7.00
CA VAL A 36 -0.61 -5.64 7.61
C VAL A 36 -0.96 -4.24 8.11
N LEU A 37 -1.61 -3.42 7.27
CA LEU A 37 -2.00 -2.05 7.64
C LEU A 37 -2.90 -2.03 8.88
N THR A 38 -3.88 -2.92 8.94
CA THR A 38 -4.85 -3.00 10.04
C THR A 38 -4.25 -3.64 11.29
N SER A 39 -3.54 -4.76 11.16
CA SER A 39 -3.07 -5.55 12.31
C SER A 39 -1.74 -5.06 12.89
N HIS A 40 -0.82 -4.59 12.05
CA HIS A 40 0.50 -4.12 12.48
C HIS A 40 0.53 -2.62 12.69
N PHE A 41 -0.04 -1.86 11.76
CA PHE A 41 -0.05 -0.39 11.83
C PHE A 41 -1.32 0.19 12.48
N GLY A 42 -2.30 -0.64 12.85
CA GLY A 42 -3.52 -0.16 13.53
C GLY A 42 -4.36 0.81 12.69
N MET A 43 -4.22 0.74 11.36
CA MET A 43 -5.03 1.54 10.44
C MET A 43 -6.48 1.06 10.46
N ILE A 44 -7.42 1.98 10.36
CA ILE A 44 -8.86 1.67 10.32
C ILE A 44 -9.39 2.00 8.93
N SER A 45 -10.17 1.09 8.36
CA SER A 45 -10.89 1.31 7.11
C SER A 45 -11.76 2.56 7.20
N ALA A 46 -11.47 3.58 6.39
CA ALA A 46 -12.22 4.83 6.34
C ALA A 46 -13.44 4.73 5.39
N SER A 47 -13.38 3.81 4.43
CA SER A 47 -14.42 3.57 3.42
C SER A 47 -14.47 2.08 3.06
N GLU A 48 -15.53 1.67 2.34
CA GLU A 48 -15.52 0.40 1.61
C GLU A 48 -14.56 0.50 0.41
N PRO A 49 -13.92 -0.61 -0.02
CA PRO A 49 -13.04 -0.59 -1.18
C PRO A 49 -13.81 -0.20 -2.45
N ILE A 50 -13.22 0.69 -3.23
CA ILE A 50 -13.70 1.07 -4.56
C ILE A 50 -13.16 0.03 -5.55
N LEU A 51 -14.08 -0.72 -6.15
CA LEU A 51 -13.78 -1.76 -7.14
C LEU A 51 -14.01 -1.22 -8.56
N GLY A 52 -12.94 -1.16 -9.35
CA GLY A 52 -12.97 -0.98 -10.80
C GLY A 52 -12.60 -2.27 -11.53
N ASN A 53 -12.70 -2.26 -12.86
CA ASN A 53 -12.39 -3.45 -13.66
C ASN A 53 -10.91 -3.88 -13.57
N ASP A 54 -10.01 -2.91 -13.48
CA ASP A 54 -8.55 -3.12 -13.49
C ASP A 54 -7.86 -2.41 -12.30
N VAL A 55 -8.64 -2.06 -11.28
CA VAL A 55 -8.15 -1.27 -10.14
C VAL A 55 -9.00 -1.49 -8.90
N VAL A 56 -8.35 -1.49 -7.75
CA VAL A 56 -8.96 -1.45 -6.42
C VAL A 56 -8.30 -0.35 -5.61
N TYR A 57 -9.10 0.49 -4.95
CA TYR A 57 -8.63 1.46 -3.95
C TYR A 57 -9.34 1.26 -2.63
N TRP A 58 -8.61 1.42 -1.54
CA TRP A 58 -9.16 1.31 -0.20
C TRP A 58 -8.50 2.32 0.73
N ASP A 59 -9.32 3.22 1.29
CA ASP A 59 -8.84 4.29 2.16
C ASP A 59 -8.81 3.86 3.62
N PHE A 60 -7.77 4.30 4.32
CA PHE A 60 -7.54 4.03 5.72
C PHE A 60 -7.19 5.31 6.48
N GLU A 61 -7.59 5.37 7.75
CA GLU A 61 -7.30 6.48 8.64
C GLU A 61 -6.88 6.00 10.04
N ARG A 62 -5.92 6.71 10.64
CA ARG A 62 -5.53 6.56 12.04
C ARG A 62 -5.05 7.90 12.57
N ASP A 63 -5.64 8.37 13.69
CA ASP A 63 -5.26 9.62 14.36
C ASP A 63 -5.17 10.84 13.41
N GLY A 64 -6.08 10.93 12.43
CA GLY A 64 -6.10 11.99 11.42
C GLY A 64 -5.08 11.84 10.28
N THR A 65 -4.25 10.79 10.30
CA THR A 65 -3.37 10.40 9.18
C THR A 65 -4.13 9.51 8.23
N LYS A 66 -4.19 9.91 6.95
CA LYS A 66 -4.87 9.16 5.89
C LYS A 66 -3.88 8.51 4.95
N LEU A 67 -4.18 7.27 4.57
CA LEU A 67 -3.49 6.50 3.55
C LEU A 67 -4.50 5.86 2.61
N THR A 68 -4.08 5.55 1.39
CA THR A 68 -4.82 4.66 0.50
C THR A 68 -3.93 3.48 0.15
N ALA A 69 -4.48 2.27 0.27
CA ALA A 69 -3.92 1.08 -0.31
C ALA A 69 -4.66 0.75 -1.59
N GLY A 70 -3.98 0.20 -2.58
CA GLY A 70 -4.63 -0.20 -3.80
C GLY A 70 -3.87 -1.22 -4.59
N TRP A 71 -4.52 -1.71 -5.63
CA TRP A 71 -3.93 -2.52 -6.66
C TRP A 71 -4.42 -2.06 -8.01
N ASP A 72 -3.54 -1.96 -9.00
CA ASP A 72 -3.93 -1.79 -10.40
C ASP A 72 -2.98 -2.54 -11.34
N ILE A 73 -3.43 -2.75 -12.58
CA ILE A 73 -2.70 -3.55 -13.56
C ILE A 73 -1.35 -2.96 -14.01
N TRP A 74 -1.07 -1.69 -13.71
CA TRP A 74 0.17 -0.98 -14.06
C TRP A 74 1.13 -0.88 -12.88
N SER A 75 0.61 -0.61 -11.70
CA SER A 75 1.40 -0.28 -10.50
C SER A 75 1.59 -1.47 -9.56
N GLY A 76 0.90 -2.58 -9.81
CA GLY A 76 0.83 -3.67 -8.85
C GLY A 76 0.12 -3.21 -7.58
N CYS A 77 0.59 -3.64 -6.40
CA CYS A 77 0.05 -3.16 -5.12
C CYS A 77 0.79 -1.93 -4.63
N PHE A 78 0.08 -1.01 -4.00
CA PHE A 78 0.67 0.21 -3.47
C PHE A 78 0.02 0.72 -2.19
N VAL A 79 0.76 1.56 -1.48
CA VAL A 79 0.25 2.40 -0.38
C VAL A 79 0.77 3.81 -0.53
N PHE A 80 -0.09 4.82 -0.46
CA PHE A 80 0.34 6.21 -0.52
C PHE A 80 -0.32 7.09 0.54
N GLY A 81 0.38 8.14 0.92
CA GLY A 81 -0.06 9.13 1.89
C GLY A 81 -0.60 10.40 1.25
N TYR A 82 -1.28 11.22 2.06
CA TYR A 82 -1.91 12.48 1.63
C TYR A 82 -1.26 13.74 2.20
N ASN A 83 -0.35 13.60 3.16
CA ASN A 83 0.32 14.70 3.84
C ASN A 83 1.66 14.25 4.42
N THR A 84 2.37 15.16 5.10
CA THR A 84 3.67 14.87 5.71
C THR A 84 3.64 13.69 6.69
N ALA A 85 2.62 13.61 7.56
CA ALA A 85 2.46 12.49 8.49
C ALA A 85 2.21 11.17 7.76
N GLY A 86 1.42 11.21 6.68
CA GLY A 86 1.23 10.08 5.78
C GLY A 86 2.53 9.63 5.12
N ASN A 87 3.40 10.55 4.71
CA ASN A 87 4.69 10.23 4.11
C ASN A 87 5.61 9.50 5.09
N GLU A 88 5.67 9.96 6.34
CA GLU A 88 6.42 9.29 7.40
C GLU A 88 5.90 7.86 7.60
N LEU A 89 4.57 7.70 7.68
CA LEU A 89 3.94 6.40 7.83
C LEU A 89 4.16 5.46 6.62
N VAL A 90 4.12 5.99 5.39
CA VAL A 90 4.44 5.21 4.18
C VAL A 90 5.87 4.68 4.22
N ARG A 91 6.83 5.48 4.71
CA ARG A 91 8.22 5.03 4.86
C ARG A 91 8.38 3.95 5.92
N GLU A 92 7.65 4.05 7.03
CA GLU A 92 7.64 3.01 8.06
C GLU A 92 7.05 1.70 7.51
N ILE A 93 5.93 1.80 6.76
CA ILE A 93 5.32 0.66 6.07
C ILE A 93 6.29 0.04 5.06
N ALA A 94 6.96 0.86 4.26
CA ALA A 94 7.96 0.41 3.28
C ALA A 94 9.10 -0.36 3.97
N GLN A 95 9.66 0.19 5.05
CA GLN A 95 10.75 -0.46 5.81
C GLN A 95 10.33 -1.80 6.41
N TYR A 96 9.09 -1.92 6.87
CA TYR A 96 8.54 -3.17 7.37
C TYR A 96 8.34 -4.18 6.23
N LEU A 97 7.68 -3.76 5.15
CA LEU A 97 7.39 -4.63 4.00
C LEU A 97 8.65 -5.15 3.34
N ASP A 98 9.68 -4.32 3.17
CA ASP A 98 10.98 -4.75 2.63
C ASP A 98 11.63 -5.92 3.41
N GLN A 99 11.22 -6.15 4.67
CA GLN A 99 11.70 -7.28 5.49
C GLN A 99 10.84 -8.54 5.36
N VAL A 100 9.55 -8.40 5.02
CA VAL A 100 8.56 -9.48 5.11
C VAL A 100 7.83 -9.76 3.79
N LEU A 101 8.16 -9.07 2.70
CA LEU A 101 7.51 -9.20 1.39
C LEU A 101 7.45 -10.64 0.88
N HIS A 102 8.47 -11.45 1.15
CA HIS A 102 8.52 -12.85 0.74
C HIS A 102 7.72 -13.80 1.65
N GLU A 103 7.24 -13.31 2.79
CA GLU A 103 6.46 -14.07 3.77
C GLU A 103 4.96 -13.77 3.69
N LEU A 104 4.59 -12.70 2.97
CA LEU A 104 3.22 -12.25 2.78
C LEU A 104 2.54 -13.02 1.65
#